data_AF-A0A519I619-F1
#
_entry.id   AF-A0A519I619-F1
#
_cell.length_a   1.000
_cell.length_b   1.000
_cell.length_c   1.000
_cell.angle_alpha   90.00
_cell.angle_beta   90.00
_cell.angle_gamma   90.00
#
_symmetry.space_group_name_H-M   'P 1'
#
loop_
_entity.id
_entity.type
_entity.pdbx_description
1 polymer ?
#
loop_
_entity_poly.entity_id
_entity_poly.type
_entity_poly.pdbx_seq_one_letter_code
_entity_poly.pdbx_strand_id
1 'polypeptide(L)'
;MLSAKERHAAWLLAACGVFAVSGCAPIPAGPAEYSAGRTRVVLPSVAWEDLGATNEAFPLHPLPGAFPLQTRAVALRGDKRELLAVMLVQTNRTDIPRDPTLWTGSCPFQQGMTVEDTTAGSPVRIDCLRFKRWANNADWMEKNHPGVVRWMAEHKATLQQPYSHLNYRFATQGGSYVEVNAMVDQRLLRPKTSNNEEFLRAGYPAQEWSHKVAEAARLSTGMVDGFFAVPPFPFAVPN
;
A
#
# COMPACT_ATOMS: atom_id res chain seq x y z
N MET A 1 89.62 23.87 25.05
CA MET A 1 89.58 25.29 24.68
C MET A 1 88.16 25.64 24.22
N LEU A 2 87.52 26.52 24.99
CA LEU A 2 86.44 27.49 24.70
C LEU A 2 85.48 27.34 23.50
N SER A 3 84.22 27.70 23.83
CA SER A 3 83.21 28.45 23.04
C SER A 3 82.20 27.60 22.25
N ALA A 4 80.94 27.41 22.66
CA ALA A 4 79.81 28.32 22.97
C ALA A 4 79.02 28.81 21.73
N LYS A 5 77.70 28.47 21.73
CA LYS A 5 76.51 29.16 21.16
C LYS A 5 76.49 29.43 19.63
N GLU A 6 75.39 29.42 18.88
CA GLU A 6 73.96 29.65 19.15
C GLU A 6 73.13 29.24 17.90
N ARG A 7 71.88 28.79 18.12
CA ARG A 7 70.59 29.00 17.38
C ARG A 7 70.65 29.08 15.83
N HIS A 8 69.76 28.41 15.09
CA HIS A 8 68.46 28.97 14.64
C HIS A 8 67.53 27.86 14.13
N ALA A 9 66.24 28.10 14.29
CA ALA A 9 65.09 27.26 13.92
C ALA A 9 64.89 27.11 12.40
N ALA A 10 64.32 25.98 11.95
CA ALA A 10 63.20 26.01 11.01
C ALA A 10 62.45 24.66 10.85
N TRP A 11 61.18 24.68 11.32
CA TRP A 11 59.97 24.11 10.70
C TRP A 11 59.91 22.63 10.25
N LEU A 12 59.16 21.87 11.06
CA LEU A 12 58.43 20.64 10.70
C LEU A 12 57.38 20.90 9.62
N LEU A 13 57.27 20.01 8.63
CA LEU A 13 56.00 19.69 7.96
C LEU A 13 55.95 18.19 7.64
N ALA A 14 55.36 17.42 8.56
CA ALA A 14 54.89 16.07 8.30
C ALA A 14 53.46 16.17 7.73
N ALA A 15 53.30 15.87 6.44
CA ALA A 15 51.98 15.80 5.81
C ALA A 15 51.36 14.42 6.09
N CYS A 16 50.53 14.32 7.13
CA CYS A 16 49.59 13.21 7.29
C CYS A 16 48.47 13.34 6.26
N GLY A 17 48.53 12.55 5.19
CA GLY A 17 47.42 12.36 4.28
C GLY A 17 46.30 11.57 4.96
N VAL A 18 45.29 12.26 5.49
CA VAL A 18 44.04 11.66 5.92
C VAL A 18 43.25 11.31 4.66
N PHE A 19 43.19 10.03 4.32
CA PHE A 19 42.23 9.51 3.35
C PHE A 19 40.83 9.66 3.95
N ALA A 20 40.13 10.73 3.57
CA ALA A 20 38.71 10.86 3.82
C ALA A 20 37.98 9.79 3.00
N VAL A 21 37.59 8.69 3.64
CA VAL A 21 36.65 7.73 3.08
C VAL A 21 35.30 8.44 3.01
N SER A 22 34.94 8.94 1.84
CA SER A 22 33.58 9.39 1.54
C SER A 22 32.68 8.15 1.61
N GLY A 23 32.06 7.91 2.76
CA GLY A 23 30.98 6.95 2.88
C GLY A 23 29.86 7.39 1.93
N CYS A 24 29.59 6.60 0.89
CA CYS A 24 28.36 6.72 0.14
C CYS A 24 27.22 6.57 1.16
N ALA A 25 26.53 7.66 1.47
CA ALA A 25 25.22 7.55 2.08
C ALA A 25 24.39 6.62 1.18
N PRO A 26 23.79 5.54 1.70
CA PRO A 26 22.93 4.71 0.88
C PRO A 26 21.84 5.61 0.31
N ILE A 27 21.79 5.70 -1.02
CA ILE A 27 20.71 6.38 -1.73
C ILE A 27 19.42 5.76 -1.20
N PRO A 28 18.43 6.55 -0.71
CA PRO A 28 17.15 6.02 -0.32
C PRO A 28 16.64 5.20 -1.48
N ALA A 29 16.54 3.89 -1.26
CA ALA A 29 16.16 2.99 -2.31
C ALA A 29 14.77 3.43 -2.82
N GLY A 30 14.67 3.64 -4.14
CA GLY A 30 13.53 4.30 -4.78
C GLY A 30 12.19 3.56 -4.60
N PRO A 31 11.08 4.08 -5.13
CA PRO A 31 9.81 3.37 -5.02
C PRO A 31 9.87 2.00 -5.71
N ALA A 32 9.26 0.98 -5.11
CA ALA A 32 9.07 -0.31 -5.77
C ALA A 32 7.88 -0.22 -6.72
N GLU A 33 8.05 -0.69 -7.96
CA GLU A 33 7.01 -0.66 -8.98
C GLU A 33 6.62 -2.06 -9.44
N TYR A 34 5.31 -2.31 -9.50
CA TYR A 34 4.74 -3.59 -9.92
C TYR A 34 3.56 -3.37 -10.87
N SER A 35 3.41 -4.24 -11.86
CA SER A 35 2.26 -4.18 -12.78
C SER A 35 1.11 -5.05 -12.27
N ALA A 36 -0.08 -4.46 -12.23
CA ALA A 36 -1.35 -5.12 -11.98
C ALA A 36 -2.25 -4.89 -13.20
N GLY A 37 -2.12 -5.72 -14.24
CA GLY A 37 -2.82 -5.51 -15.51
C GLY A 37 -2.41 -4.19 -16.15
N ARG A 38 -3.40 -3.32 -16.43
CA ARG A 38 -3.17 -1.98 -16.98
C ARG A 38 -2.58 -0.97 -15.99
N THR A 39 -2.63 -1.28 -14.70
CA THR A 39 -2.21 -0.35 -13.64
C THR A 39 -0.76 -0.58 -13.24
N ARG A 40 0.00 0.52 -13.16
CA ARG A 40 1.36 0.56 -12.62
C ARG A 40 1.30 0.95 -11.15
N VAL A 41 1.43 -0.02 -10.26
CA VAL A 41 1.39 0.16 -8.80
C VAL A 41 2.76 0.62 -8.33
N VAL A 42 2.83 1.80 -7.74
CA VAL A 42 4.07 2.42 -7.23
C VAL A 42 3.98 2.53 -5.73
N LEU A 43 4.87 1.83 -5.03
CA LEU A 43 4.87 1.67 -3.58
C LEU A 43 5.88 2.64 -2.94
N PRO A 44 5.59 3.15 -1.74
CA PRO A 44 6.35 4.24 -1.13
C PRO A 44 7.75 3.84 -0.62
N SER A 45 8.14 2.56 -0.71
CA SER A 45 9.47 2.07 -0.31
C SER A 45 9.90 0.84 -1.12
N VAL A 46 11.19 0.47 -1.06
CA VAL A 46 11.69 -0.81 -1.63
C VAL A 46 11.43 -2.03 -0.76
N ALA A 47 11.00 -1.85 0.48
CA ALA A 47 10.78 -2.97 1.41
C ALA A 47 9.55 -3.83 1.02
N TRP A 48 8.88 -3.45 -0.07
CA TRP A 48 7.77 -4.20 -0.63
C TRP A 48 8.27 -5.32 -1.54
N GLU A 49 7.84 -6.54 -1.23
CA GLU A 49 8.08 -7.74 -2.03
C GLU A 49 6.86 -8.08 -2.90
N ASP A 50 7.11 -8.61 -4.10
CA ASP A 50 6.06 -9.21 -4.93
C ASP A 50 5.70 -10.59 -4.40
N LEU A 51 4.41 -10.81 -4.14
CA LEU A 51 3.85 -12.12 -3.79
C LEU A 51 3.27 -12.85 -5.01
N GLY A 52 3.32 -12.23 -6.18
CA GLY A 52 2.89 -12.79 -7.45
C GLY A 52 1.64 -12.11 -8.02
N ALA A 53 1.22 -12.62 -9.18
CA ALA A 53 0.00 -12.18 -9.83
C ALA A 53 -0.90 -13.34 -10.22
N THR A 54 -2.20 -13.09 -10.14
CA THR A 54 -3.26 -14.00 -10.56
C THR A 54 -4.11 -13.33 -11.63
N ASN A 55 -4.46 -14.08 -12.67
CA ASN A 55 -5.45 -13.62 -13.63
C ASN A 55 -6.80 -14.16 -13.20
N GLU A 56 -7.77 -13.27 -13.00
CA GLU A 56 -9.15 -13.63 -12.72
C GLU A 56 -10.04 -13.12 -13.86
N ALA A 57 -11.29 -13.57 -13.86
CA ALA A 57 -12.29 -12.96 -14.71
C ALA A 57 -13.61 -12.85 -13.93
N PHE A 58 -14.17 -11.65 -13.84
CA PHE A 58 -15.52 -11.49 -13.30
C PHE A 58 -16.53 -11.93 -14.35
N PRO A 59 -17.46 -12.84 -14.03
CA PRO A 59 -18.56 -13.12 -14.93
C PRO A 59 -19.45 -11.88 -15.03
N LEU A 60 -19.59 -11.34 -16.24
CA LEU A 60 -20.53 -10.27 -16.49
C LEU A 60 -21.94 -10.87 -16.46
N HIS A 61 -22.86 -10.20 -15.77
CA HIS A 61 -24.26 -10.59 -15.74
C HIS A 61 -25.12 -9.37 -16.11
N PRO A 62 -26.16 -9.51 -16.95
CA PRO A 62 -26.60 -10.73 -17.65
C PRO A 62 -25.88 -10.99 -18.99
N LEU A 63 -24.91 -10.15 -19.37
CA LEU A 63 -24.24 -10.23 -20.67
C LEU A 63 -23.27 -11.43 -20.75
N PRO A 64 -23.21 -12.16 -21.88
CA PRO A 64 -22.21 -13.21 -22.06
C PRO A 64 -20.80 -12.59 -22.10
N GLY A 65 -19.89 -13.17 -21.31
CA GLY A 65 -18.49 -12.77 -21.29
C GLY A 65 -17.90 -12.76 -19.89
N ALA A 66 -16.58 -12.64 -19.83
CA ALA A 66 -15.86 -12.49 -18.58
C ALA A 66 -14.98 -11.25 -18.67
N PHE A 67 -14.97 -10.48 -17.60
CA PHE A 67 -14.23 -9.24 -17.47
C PHE A 67 -12.81 -9.58 -17.01
N PRO A 68 -11.80 -9.54 -17.89
CA PRO A 68 -10.46 -10.05 -17.57
C PRO A 68 -9.77 -9.08 -16.62
N LEU A 69 -9.43 -9.60 -15.45
CA LEU A 69 -8.72 -8.89 -14.41
C LEU A 69 -7.37 -9.52 -14.15
N GLN A 70 -6.47 -8.72 -13.63
CA GLN A 70 -5.25 -9.20 -13.02
C GLN A 70 -5.13 -8.62 -11.63
N THR A 71 -4.92 -9.49 -10.65
CA THR A 71 -4.53 -9.13 -9.30
C THR A 71 -3.02 -9.23 -9.17
N ARG A 72 -2.40 -8.16 -8.67
CA ARG A 72 -1.03 -8.15 -8.18
C ARG A 72 -1.05 -8.14 -6.66
N ALA A 73 -0.29 -9.04 -6.06
CA ALA A 73 -0.14 -9.09 -4.61
C ALA A 73 1.25 -8.62 -4.21
N VAL A 74 1.31 -7.72 -3.23
CA VAL A 74 2.56 -7.20 -2.68
C VAL A 74 2.51 -7.21 -1.16
N ALA A 75 3.66 -7.42 -0.52
CA ALA A 75 3.77 -7.41 0.93
C ALA A 75 4.86 -6.47 1.41
N LEU A 76 4.62 -5.79 2.52
CA LEU A 76 5.62 -5.01 3.23
C LEU A 76 6.13 -5.83 4.42
N ARG A 77 7.45 -5.98 4.50
CA ARG A 77 8.12 -6.58 5.66
C ARG A 77 8.81 -5.54 6.53
N GLY A 78 8.78 -5.77 7.84
CA GLY A 78 9.59 -5.05 8.81
C GLY A 78 11.02 -5.57 8.88
N ASP A 79 11.85 -4.94 9.70
CA ASP A 79 13.26 -5.31 9.89
C ASP A 79 13.42 -6.73 10.43
N LYS A 80 12.46 -7.21 11.23
CA LYS A 80 12.42 -8.59 11.76
C LYS A 80 11.78 -9.57 10.78
N ARG A 81 11.56 -9.16 9.52
CA ARG A 81 10.89 -9.92 8.44
C ARG A 81 9.43 -10.29 8.72
N GLU A 82 8.82 -9.70 9.74
CA GLU A 82 7.39 -9.83 9.97
C GLU A 82 6.59 -9.13 8.86
N LEU A 83 5.42 -9.68 8.53
CA LEU A 83 4.50 -9.04 7.59
C LEU A 83 3.77 -7.90 8.28
N LEU A 84 3.94 -6.70 7.73
CA LEU A 84 3.32 -5.47 8.23
C LEU A 84 2.16 -5.02 7.36
N ALA A 85 2.22 -5.27 6.06
CA ALA A 85 1.10 -5.02 5.16
C ALA A 85 1.08 -6.06 4.03
N VAL A 86 -0.12 -6.37 3.54
CA VAL A 86 -0.34 -7.12 2.30
C VAL A 86 -1.38 -6.36 1.51
N MET A 87 -1.10 -6.08 0.24
CA MET A 87 -2.00 -5.40 -0.66
C MET A 87 -2.24 -6.24 -1.91
N LEU A 88 -3.51 -6.44 -2.23
CA LEU A 88 -3.98 -7.05 -3.47
C LEU A 88 -4.59 -5.92 -4.32
N VAL A 89 -3.95 -5.61 -5.44
CA VAL A 89 -4.44 -4.61 -6.40
C VAL A 89 -4.94 -5.36 -7.61
N GLN A 90 -6.25 -5.30 -7.84
CA GLN A 90 -6.92 -5.98 -8.93
C GLN A 90 -7.44 -4.95 -9.94
N THR A 91 -7.04 -5.05 -11.20
CA THR A 91 -7.44 -4.08 -12.24
C THR A 91 -7.71 -4.79 -13.56
N ASN A 92 -8.30 -4.07 -14.52
CA ASN A 92 -8.43 -4.55 -15.89
C ASN A 92 -7.09 -5.10 -16.41
N ARG A 93 -7.11 -6.27 -17.03
CA ARG A 93 -5.90 -6.84 -17.63
C ARG A 93 -5.34 -6.01 -18.80
N THR A 94 -6.19 -5.26 -19.50
CA THR A 94 -5.84 -4.51 -20.71
C THR A 94 -6.61 -3.19 -20.78
N ASP A 95 -6.10 -2.21 -21.53
CA ASP A 95 -6.75 -0.91 -21.82
C ASP A 95 -7.82 -0.93 -22.92
N ILE A 96 -8.23 -2.10 -23.39
CA ILE A 96 -9.18 -2.21 -24.52
C ILE A 96 -10.53 -1.59 -24.12
N PRO A 97 -11.03 -0.57 -24.85
CA PRO A 97 -12.34 0.03 -24.61
C PRO A 97 -13.45 -1.03 -24.67
N ARG A 98 -14.46 -0.87 -23.81
CA ARG A 98 -15.58 -1.82 -23.72
C ARG A 98 -16.93 -1.13 -23.79
N ASP A 99 -17.93 -1.94 -24.13
CA ASP A 99 -19.33 -1.55 -24.03
C ASP A 99 -19.69 -1.17 -22.58
N PRO A 100 -20.73 -0.32 -22.41
CA PRO A 100 -21.24 0.04 -21.09
C PRO A 100 -21.47 -1.18 -20.21
N THR A 101 -20.78 -1.23 -19.07
CA THR A 101 -20.81 -2.38 -18.16
C THR A 101 -21.75 -2.08 -16.99
N LEU A 102 -22.69 -3.00 -16.73
CA LEU A 102 -23.50 -2.98 -15.51
C LEU A 102 -22.67 -3.55 -14.36
N TRP A 103 -22.63 -2.83 -13.25
CA TRP A 103 -21.90 -3.24 -12.07
C TRP A 103 -22.88 -3.65 -10.99
N THR A 104 -22.90 -4.94 -10.65
CA THR A 104 -23.80 -5.48 -9.63
C THR A 104 -23.28 -5.29 -8.19
N GLY A 105 -22.27 -4.45 -8.00
CA GLY A 105 -21.61 -4.23 -6.71
C GLY A 105 -22.31 -3.16 -5.89
N SER A 106 -23.12 -3.56 -4.90
CA SER A 106 -23.64 -2.63 -3.90
C SER A 106 -22.58 -2.29 -2.85
N CYS A 107 -22.69 -1.11 -2.23
CA CYS A 107 -21.85 -0.68 -1.11
C CYS A 107 -22.67 -0.53 0.19
N PRO A 108 -23.38 -1.57 0.67
CA PRO A 108 -24.25 -1.45 1.83
C PRO A 108 -23.47 -1.16 3.10
N PHE A 109 -24.08 -0.35 3.97
CA PHE A 109 -23.60 -0.12 5.33
C PHE A 109 -23.40 -1.44 6.09
N GLN A 110 -22.38 -1.50 6.92
CA GLN A 110 -22.09 -2.64 7.77
C GLN A 110 -21.65 -2.15 9.16
N GLN A 111 -22.28 -2.71 10.20
CA GLN A 111 -21.97 -2.32 11.57
C GLN A 111 -20.51 -2.63 11.92
N GLY A 112 -19.83 -1.69 12.59
CA GLY A 112 -18.44 -1.84 13.01
C GLY A 112 -17.42 -1.61 11.88
N MET A 113 -17.85 -1.02 10.77
CA MET A 113 -17.03 -0.58 9.64
C MET A 113 -17.33 0.88 9.30
N THR A 114 -16.34 1.56 8.75
CA THR A 114 -16.57 2.77 7.96
C THR A 114 -16.89 2.32 6.54
N VAL A 115 -18.01 2.79 5.99
CA VAL A 115 -18.43 2.50 4.61
C VAL A 115 -18.84 3.81 3.97
N GLU A 116 -18.27 4.12 2.81
CA GLU A 116 -18.56 5.32 2.03
C GLU A 116 -18.92 4.89 0.59
N ASP A 117 -20.13 5.22 0.16
CA ASP A 117 -20.62 5.00 -1.21
C ASP A 117 -20.79 6.36 -1.90
N THR A 118 -19.81 6.76 -2.71
CA THR A 118 -19.87 8.04 -3.43
C THR A 118 -20.85 8.00 -4.61
N THR A 119 -21.27 6.80 -5.02
CA THR A 119 -22.19 6.57 -6.15
C THR A 119 -23.65 6.43 -5.72
N ALA A 120 -23.95 6.47 -4.42
CA ALA A 120 -25.29 6.35 -3.86
C ALA A 120 -26.10 5.17 -4.46
N GLY A 121 -25.47 4.00 -4.60
CA GLY A 121 -26.12 2.79 -5.14
C GLY A 121 -26.29 2.76 -6.66
N SER A 122 -25.47 3.50 -7.42
CA SER A 122 -25.50 3.45 -8.89
C SER A 122 -25.35 2.02 -9.45
N PRO A 123 -26.16 1.61 -10.44
CA PRO A 123 -26.04 0.28 -11.06
C PRO A 123 -24.98 0.20 -12.18
N VAL A 124 -24.38 1.33 -12.54
CA VAL A 124 -23.43 1.47 -13.66
C VAL A 124 -22.08 2.03 -13.23
N ARG A 125 -21.90 2.28 -11.93
CA ARG A 125 -20.66 2.76 -11.34
C ARG A 125 -20.51 2.18 -9.95
N ILE A 126 -19.27 1.97 -9.53
CA ILE A 126 -18.94 1.66 -8.14
C ILE A 126 -17.96 2.71 -7.66
N ASP A 127 -18.18 3.26 -6.49
CA ASP A 127 -17.18 4.04 -5.76
C ASP A 127 -17.37 3.80 -4.26
N CYS A 128 -16.82 2.68 -3.81
CA CYS A 128 -17.09 2.09 -2.50
C CYS A 128 -15.79 1.96 -1.71
N LEU A 129 -15.69 2.71 -0.62
CA LEU A 129 -14.60 2.64 0.34
C LEU A 129 -15.08 1.98 1.62
N ARG A 130 -14.39 0.91 2.04
CA ARG A 130 -14.69 0.15 3.25
C ARG A 130 -13.44 0.04 4.11
N PHE A 131 -13.56 0.39 5.39
CA PHE A 131 -12.49 0.25 6.36
C PHE A 131 -12.96 -0.47 7.62
N LYS A 132 -12.25 -1.54 7.99
CA LYS A 132 -12.43 -2.30 9.22
C LYS A 132 -11.18 -2.16 10.08
N ARG A 133 -11.30 -1.50 11.24
CA ARG A 133 -10.18 -1.33 12.17
C ARG A 133 -9.63 -2.66 12.69
N TRP A 134 -10.49 -3.53 13.21
CA TRP A 134 -10.10 -4.87 13.69
C TRP A 134 -10.66 -5.90 12.74
N ALA A 135 -9.85 -6.31 11.76
CA ALA A 135 -10.25 -7.26 10.73
C ALA A 135 -10.13 -8.71 11.23
N ASN A 136 -9.18 -8.98 12.13
CA ASN A 136 -8.95 -10.28 12.77
C ASN A 136 -9.89 -10.59 13.94
N ASN A 137 -10.95 -9.81 14.18
CA ASN A 137 -11.88 -10.04 15.30
C ASN A 137 -13.08 -10.87 14.83
N ALA A 138 -13.49 -11.85 15.64
CA ALA A 138 -14.72 -12.64 15.48
C ALA A 138 -14.85 -13.32 14.10
N ASP A 139 -13.72 -13.77 13.54
CA ASP A 139 -13.61 -14.40 12.23
C ASP A 139 -14.21 -13.53 11.10
N TRP A 140 -14.12 -12.20 11.24
CA TRP A 140 -14.77 -11.27 10.33
C TRP A 140 -14.21 -11.40 8.91
N MET A 141 -12.89 -11.55 8.74
CA MET A 141 -12.27 -11.76 7.44
C MET A 141 -12.72 -13.07 6.79
N GLU A 142 -12.80 -14.15 7.56
CA GLU A 142 -13.24 -15.47 7.11
C GLU A 142 -14.70 -15.42 6.61
N LYS A 143 -15.55 -14.66 7.30
CA LYS A 143 -16.98 -14.50 6.96
C LYS A 143 -17.20 -13.57 5.76
N ASN A 144 -16.44 -12.48 5.65
CA ASN A 144 -16.72 -11.42 4.68
C ASN A 144 -15.81 -11.47 3.44
N HIS A 145 -14.60 -12.00 3.57
CA HIS A 145 -13.59 -12.10 2.52
C HIS A 145 -12.89 -13.46 2.51
N PRO A 146 -13.64 -14.59 2.45
CA PRO A 146 -13.06 -15.94 2.53
C PRO A 146 -12.02 -16.22 1.43
N GLY A 147 -12.20 -15.65 0.24
CA GLY A 147 -11.24 -15.75 -0.87
C GLY A 147 -9.89 -15.11 -0.53
N VAL A 148 -9.91 -13.93 0.10
CA VAL A 148 -8.69 -13.23 0.53
C VAL A 148 -7.98 -14.02 1.64
N VAL A 149 -8.74 -14.53 2.63
CA VAL A 149 -8.17 -15.35 3.70
C VAL A 149 -7.50 -16.62 3.14
N ARG A 150 -8.19 -17.33 2.24
CA ARG A 150 -7.62 -18.52 1.60
C ARG A 150 -6.36 -18.17 0.81
N TRP A 151 -6.41 -17.11 0.02
CA TRP A 151 -5.26 -16.65 -0.76
C TRP A 151 -4.07 -16.32 0.17
N MET A 152 -4.30 -15.62 1.28
CA MET A 152 -3.25 -15.29 2.25
C MET A 152 -2.62 -16.54 2.87
N ALA A 153 -3.44 -17.55 3.19
CA ALA A 153 -2.95 -18.81 3.73
C ALA A 153 -2.07 -19.57 2.71
N GLU A 154 -2.51 -19.65 1.45
CA GLU A 154 -1.76 -20.28 0.35
C GLU A 154 -0.41 -19.59 0.09
N HIS A 155 -0.36 -18.27 0.22
CA HIS A 155 0.84 -17.46 -0.04
C HIS A 155 1.68 -17.17 1.22
N LYS A 156 1.36 -17.80 2.36
CA LYS A 156 2.01 -17.55 3.67
C LYS A 156 2.07 -16.06 4.03
N ALA A 157 1.03 -15.32 3.66
CA ALA A 157 0.93 -13.88 3.75
C ALA A 157 0.14 -13.42 5.01
N THR A 158 0.16 -14.21 6.10
CA THR A 158 -0.60 -13.91 7.32
C THR A 158 0.08 -12.82 8.16
N LEU A 159 -0.64 -11.72 8.40
CA LEU A 159 -0.16 -10.64 9.27
C LEU A 159 -0.25 -11.01 10.76
N GLN A 160 0.61 -10.39 11.56
CA GLN A 160 0.44 -10.39 13.00
C GLN A 160 -0.81 -9.60 13.40
N GLN A 161 -1.46 -10.07 14.47
CA GLN A 161 -2.64 -9.42 15.04
C GLN A 161 -2.21 -8.35 16.06
N PRO A 162 -2.90 -7.20 16.16
CA PRO A 162 -4.09 -6.81 15.39
C PRO A 162 -3.76 -6.15 14.05
N TYR A 163 -4.59 -6.41 13.04
CA TYR A 163 -4.51 -5.74 11.73
C TYR A 163 -5.87 -5.17 11.29
N SER A 164 -5.81 -4.14 10.44
CA SER A 164 -6.96 -3.49 9.79
C SER A 164 -7.13 -4.02 8.37
N HIS A 165 -8.34 -3.87 7.83
CA HIS A 165 -8.65 -4.21 6.45
C HIS A 165 -9.28 -3.00 5.74
N LEU A 166 -8.71 -2.67 4.59
CA LEU A 166 -9.22 -1.69 3.63
C LEU A 166 -9.69 -2.45 2.39
N ASN A 167 -10.92 -2.19 1.94
CA ASN A 167 -11.39 -2.59 0.62
C ASN A 167 -11.89 -1.34 -0.09
N TYR A 168 -11.23 -0.98 -1.19
CA TYR A 168 -11.71 0.06 -2.09
C TYR A 168 -12.06 -0.56 -3.42
N ARG A 169 -13.25 -0.26 -3.95
CA ARG A 169 -13.71 -0.71 -5.26
C ARG A 169 -14.18 0.49 -6.06
N PHE A 170 -13.63 0.64 -7.24
CA PHE A 170 -14.01 1.67 -8.17
C PHE A 170 -14.27 1.09 -9.55
N ALA A 171 -15.40 1.46 -10.13
CA ALA A 171 -15.77 1.04 -11.47
C ALA A 171 -16.53 2.14 -12.20
N THR A 172 -16.28 2.26 -13.50
CA THR A 172 -16.92 3.25 -14.37
C THR A 172 -17.87 2.58 -15.35
N GLN A 173 -18.81 3.34 -15.89
CA GLN A 173 -19.69 2.85 -16.94
C GLN A 173 -18.90 2.37 -18.18
N GLY A 174 -17.76 3.00 -18.48
CA GLY A 174 -16.87 2.64 -19.59
C GLY A 174 -16.02 1.40 -19.37
N GLY A 175 -16.25 0.64 -18.30
CA GLY A 175 -15.55 -0.63 -18.08
C GLY A 175 -14.17 -0.50 -17.46
N SER A 176 -13.78 0.66 -16.90
CA SER A 176 -12.62 0.71 -16.00
C SER A 176 -12.97 0.11 -14.64
N TYR A 177 -12.06 -0.68 -14.07
CA TYR A 177 -12.17 -1.33 -12.77
C TYR A 177 -10.84 -1.29 -12.01
N VAL A 178 -10.90 -0.93 -10.73
CA VAL A 178 -9.82 -1.13 -9.77
C VAL A 178 -10.42 -1.56 -8.43
N GLU A 179 -9.83 -2.57 -7.83
CA GLU A 179 -10.09 -2.99 -6.47
C GLU A 179 -8.77 -3.09 -5.70
N VAL A 180 -8.76 -2.50 -4.50
CA VAL A 180 -7.62 -2.55 -3.58
C VAL A 180 -8.09 -3.22 -2.30
N ASN A 181 -7.57 -4.41 -2.01
CA ASN A 181 -7.69 -5.05 -0.70
C ASN A 181 -6.37 -4.90 0.03
N ALA A 182 -6.34 -4.19 1.16
CA ALA A 182 -5.14 -4.02 1.97
C ALA A 182 -5.37 -4.50 3.40
N MET A 183 -4.54 -5.45 3.83
CA MET A 183 -4.43 -5.91 5.21
C MET A 183 -3.22 -5.24 5.82
N VAL A 184 -3.39 -4.49 6.91
CA VAL A 184 -2.34 -3.59 7.42
C VAL A 184 -2.24 -3.69 8.94
N ASP A 185 -1.04 -3.97 9.46
CA ASP A 185 -0.72 -3.94 10.88
C ASP A 185 -1.11 -2.57 11.48
N GLN A 186 -1.81 -2.58 12.61
CA GLN A 186 -2.31 -1.34 13.20
C GLN A 186 -1.23 -0.34 13.60
N ARG A 187 0.01 -0.79 13.84
CA ARG A 187 1.14 0.08 14.17
C ARG A 187 1.47 1.06 13.05
N LEU A 188 1.13 0.73 11.80
CA LEU A 188 1.31 1.59 10.63
C LEU A 188 0.20 2.65 10.49
N LEU A 189 -0.97 2.42 11.09
CA LEU A 189 -2.18 3.23 10.89
C LEU A 189 -2.62 4.01 12.12
N ARG A 190 -2.09 3.68 13.31
CA ARG A 190 -2.52 4.27 14.58
C ARG A 190 -1.34 4.77 15.41
N PRO A 191 -1.48 5.95 16.03
CA PRO A 191 -0.48 6.43 16.98
C PRO A 191 -0.52 5.60 18.27
N LYS A 192 0.59 5.56 18.99
CA LYS A 192 0.57 5.19 20.41
C LYS A 192 -0.10 6.35 21.17
N THR A 193 -1.18 6.05 21.88
CA THR A 193 -1.96 7.06 22.61
C THR A 193 -1.60 7.01 24.09
N SER A 194 -1.31 8.16 24.69
CA SER A 194 -0.94 8.33 26.09
C SER A 194 -2.03 8.99 26.93
N ASN A 195 -3.00 9.65 26.29
CA ASN A 195 -4.11 10.35 26.94
C ASN A 195 -5.43 10.24 26.15
N ASN A 196 -6.52 10.73 26.75
CA ASN A 196 -7.87 10.62 26.19
C ASN A 196 -8.05 11.41 24.89
N GLU A 197 -7.44 12.58 24.77
CA GLU A 197 -7.57 13.39 23.55
C GLU A 197 -6.91 12.69 22.36
N GLU A 198 -5.70 12.16 22.57
CA GLU A 198 -5.00 11.33 21.59
C GLU A 198 -5.82 10.09 21.22
N PHE A 199 -6.43 9.43 22.21
CA PHE A 199 -7.29 8.27 21.97
C PHE A 199 -8.49 8.58 21.08
N LEU A 200 -9.18 9.70 21.32
CA LEU A 200 -10.34 10.13 20.52
C LEU A 200 -9.97 10.43 19.07
N ARG A 201 -8.74 10.89 18.82
CA ARG A 201 -8.25 11.22 17.47
C ARG A 201 -7.49 10.08 16.78
N ALA A 202 -7.21 8.98 17.48
CA ALA A 202 -6.34 7.91 17.00
C ALA A 202 -6.83 7.17 15.75
N GLY A 203 -8.11 7.37 15.35
CA GLY A 203 -8.68 6.81 14.13
C GLY A 203 -8.46 7.66 12.87
N TYR A 204 -8.24 8.97 13.01
CA TYR A 204 -8.16 9.88 11.85
C TYR A 204 -7.03 9.55 10.86
N PRO A 205 -5.80 9.21 11.31
CA PRO A 205 -4.73 8.91 10.36
C PRO A 205 -5.06 7.72 9.44
N ALA A 206 -5.72 6.69 9.98
CA ALA A 206 -6.14 5.53 9.19
C ALA A 206 -7.23 5.89 8.18
N GLN A 207 -8.17 6.76 8.56
CA GLN A 207 -9.23 7.24 7.66
C GLN A 207 -8.65 8.09 6.54
N GLU A 208 -7.79 9.06 6.86
CA GLU A 208 -7.13 9.92 5.87
C GLU A 208 -6.28 9.10 4.89
N TRP A 209 -5.52 8.12 5.39
CA TRP A 209 -4.77 7.21 4.54
C TRP A 209 -5.69 6.41 3.60
N SER A 210 -6.82 5.90 4.12
CA SER A 210 -7.81 5.16 3.32
C SER A 210 -8.40 6.02 2.20
N HIS A 211 -8.69 7.30 2.48
CA HIS A 211 -9.16 8.25 1.46
C HIS A 211 -8.10 8.53 0.40
N LYS A 212 -6.83 8.73 0.79
CA LYS A 212 -5.73 8.92 -0.16
C LYS A 212 -5.52 7.69 -1.05
N VAL A 213 -5.65 6.48 -0.50
CA VAL A 213 -5.59 5.23 -1.29
C VAL A 213 -6.73 5.20 -2.32
N ALA A 214 -7.96 5.50 -1.88
CA ALA A 214 -9.12 5.52 -2.75
C ALA A 214 -8.99 6.55 -3.87
N GLU A 215 -8.54 7.76 -3.55
CA GLU A 215 -8.29 8.83 -4.52
C GLU A 215 -7.23 8.42 -5.55
N ALA A 216 -6.07 7.94 -5.10
CA ALA A 216 -4.99 7.53 -5.99
C ALA A 216 -5.41 6.35 -6.90
N ALA A 217 -6.13 5.37 -6.36
CA ALA A 217 -6.67 4.26 -7.15
C ALA A 217 -7.69 4.74 -8.18
N ARG A 218 -8.62 5.62 -7.80
CA ARG A 218 -9.59 6.23 -8.71
C ARG A 218 -8.92 6.95 -9.88
N LEU A 219 -7.95 7.82 -9.57
CA LEU A 219 -7.21 8.59 -10.56
C LEU A 219 -6.43 7.70 -11.53
N SER A 220 -5.88 6.58 -11.04
CA SER A 220 -5.14 5.63 -11.89
C SER A 220 -5.96 5.13 -13.09
N THR A 221 -7.28 4.99 -12.94
CA THR A 221 -8.13 4.48 -14.01
C THR A 221 -8.27 5.42 -15.21
N GLY A 222 -8.03 6.72 -15.01
CA GLY A 222 -8.07 7.76 -16.04
C GLY A 222 -6.71 8.08 -16.65
N MET A 223 -5.62 7.53 -16.12
CA MET A 223 -4.26 7.76 -16.62
C MET A 223 -3.87 6.73 -17.69
N VAL A 224 -3.12 7.17 -18.69
CA VAL A 224 -2.69 6.34 -19.83
C VAL A 224 -1.76 5.22 -19.39
N ASP A 225 -0.87 5.49 -18.42
CA ASP A 225 0.07 4.51 -17.86
C ASP A 225 -0.48 3.81 -16.61
N GLY A 226 -1.74 4.09 -16.27
CA GLY A 226 -2.40 3.50 -15.10
C GLY A 226 -1.66 3.76 -13.79
N PHE A 227 -0.96 4.89 -13.64
CA PHE A 227 -0.14 5.17 -12.47
C PHE A 227 -0.96 5.14 -11.17
N PHE A 228 -0.58 4.28 -10.24
CA PHE A 228 -1.20 4.21 -8.92
C PHE A 228 -0.13 4.32 -7.84
N ALA A 229 0.14 5.56 -7.41
CA ALA A 229 1.00 5.81 -6.27
C ALA A 229 0.28 5.50 -4.96
N VAL A 230 0.68 4.43 -4.30
CA VAL A 230 0.17 4.07 -2.98
C VAL A 230 0.71 5.08 -1.96
N PRO A 231 -0.16 5.79 -1.21
CA PRO A 231 0.30 6.75 -0.23
C PRO A 231 1.10 6.07 0.89
N PRO A 232 2.13 6.74 1.43
CA PRO A 232 2.88 6.24 2.57
C PRO A 232 1.96 6.03 3.77
N PHE A 233 2.31 5.05 4.61
CA PHE A 233 1.61 4.85 5.87
C PHE A 233 1.80 6.07 6.78
N PRO A 234 0.78 6.45 7.58
CA PRO A 234 0.87 7.60 8.50
C PRO A 234 1.98 7.48 9.55
N PHE A 235 2.36 6.25 9.91
CA PHE A 235 3.40 5.98 10.90
C PHE A 235 4.53 5.15 10.29
N ALA A 236 5.74 5.38 10.80
CA ALA A 236 6.94 4.68 10.36
C ALA A 236 6.82 3.17 10.58
N VAL A 237 7.49 2.42 9.70
CA VAL A 237 7.66 0.98 9.84
C VAL A 237 8.31 0.67 11.20
N PRO A 238 7.72 -0.20 12.03
CA PRO A 238 8.32 -0.58 13.31
C PRO A 238 9.65 -1.32 13.12
N ASN A 239 10.63 -1.00 13.97
CA ASN A 239 11.91 -1.71 14.07
C ASN A 239 11.80 -2.96 14.96
#